data_AF-A0AA36GH00-F1
#
_entry.id   AF-A0AA36GH00-F1
#
_cell.length_a   1.000
_cell.length_b   1.000
_cell.length_c   1.000
_cell.angle_alpha   90.00
_cell.angle_beta   90.00
_cell.angle_gamma   90.00
#
_symmetry.space_group_name_H-M   'P 1'
#
loop_
_entity.id
_entity.type
_entity.pdbx_description
1 polymer ?
#
loop_
_entity_poly.entity_id
_entity_poly.type
_entity_poly.pdbx_seq_one_letter_code
_entity_poly.pdbx_strand_id
1 'polypeptide(L)'
;MKIQSISKKKLQTKKKPTVELPDNVWNLIFDYSSPFDVIKWRRVNKQFKRINDSRVKRTLYLDVLRMDITQILPKGVMGDGDFFRHPTCNLLGHHEYRSLLLAAHAQWTAKEAAKLLRAVQFFGKNAHTIMIDSSIAELCVAGQCTTDIPAWFAFQAAAGGTDPTSEPQDGSKVKRNSTCPHILVSLMEIYRNGTRQRNVFH
;
A
#
# COMPACT_ATOMS: atom_id res chain seq x y z
N MET A 1 -17.35 -58.42 -9.82
CA MET A 1 -17.87 -57.23 -10.55
C MET A 1 -16.69 -56.35 -10.95
N LYS A 2 -16.45 -56.14 -12.26
CA LYS A 2 -15.41 -55.22 -12.77
C LYS A 2 -16.09 -53.92 -13.17
N ILE A 3 -15.81 -52.84 -12.46
CA ILE A 3 -16.25 -51.49 -12.84
C ILE A 3 -15.19 -50.94 -13.80
N GLN A 4 -15.51 -50.92 -15.09
CA GLN A 4 -14.68 -50.22 -16.09
C GLN A 4 -15.00 -48.72 -16.01
N SER A 5 -13.98 -47.92 -15.74
CA SER A 5 -14.07 -46.46 -15.70
C SER A 5 -14.16 -45.89 -17.12
N ILE A 6 -15.26 -45.19 -17.39
CA ILE A 6 -15.48 -44.49 -18.66
C ILE A 6 -14.55 -43.27 -18.70
N SER A 7 -13.57 -43.32 -19.58
CA SER A 7 -12.66 -42.23 -19.91
C SER A 7 -13.44 -41.03 -20.46
N LYS A 8 -13.47 -39.92 -19.71
CA LYS A 8 -13.98 -38.62 -20.18
C LYS A 8 -13.02 -38.08 -21.25
N LYS A 9 -13.40 -38.19 -22.53
CA LYS A 9 -12.73 -37.49 -23.64
C LYS A 9 -12.70 -35.99 -23.33
N LYS A 10 -11.49 -35.46 -23.12
CA LYS A 10 -11.22 -34.01 -23.01
C LYS A 10 -11.70 -33.33 -24.29
N LEU A 11 -12.77 -32.57 -24.19
CA LEU A 11 -13.23 -31.64 -25.21
C LEU A 11 -12.12 -30.58 -25.40
N GLN A 12 -11.27 -30.76 -26.41
CA GLN A 12 -10.32 -29.74 -26.84
C GLN A 12 -11.12 -28.60 -27.48
N THR A 13 -11.52 -27.63 -26.68
CA THR A 13 -11.96 -26.33 -27.19
C THR A 13 -10.78 -25.69 -27.90
N LYS A 14 -10.85 -25.62 -29.24
CA LYS A 14 -9.93 -24.82 -30.06
C LYS A 14 -9.97 -23.39 -29.54
N LYS A 15 -8.97 -22.99 -28.75
CA LYS A 15 -8.81 -21.60 -28.30
C LYS A 15 -8.68 -20.74 -29.56
N LYS A 16 -9.63 -19.84 -29.77
CA LYS A 16 -9.48 -18.77 -30.76
C LYS A 16 -8.14 -18.07 -30.50
N PRO A 17 -7.36 -17.71 -31.54
CA PRO A 17 -6.15 -16.94 -31.34
C PRO A 17 -6.55 -15.63 -30.66
N THR A 18 -6.13 -15.48 -29.40
CA THR A 18 -6.29 -14.22 -28.67
C THR A 18 -5.35 -13.22 -29.30
N VAL A 19 -5.91 -12.17 -29.92
CA VAL A 19 -5.13 -11.02 -30.36
C VAL A 19 -4.66 -10.30 -29.10
N GLU A 20 -3.40 -10.53 -28.72
CA GLU A 20 -2.77 -9.84 -27.60
C GLU A 20 -2.11 -8.56 -28.12
N LEU A 21 -2.46 -7.42 -27.52
CA LEU A 21 -1.76 -6.18 -27.82
C LEU A 21 -0.29 -6.29 -27.36
N PRO A 22 0.66 -5.71 -28.11
CA PRO A 22 2.06 -5.67 -27.72
C PRO A 22 2.30 -4.98 -26.37
N ASP A 23 3.35 -5.40 -25.64
CA ASP A 23 3.66 -4.89 -24.29
C ASP A 23 3.96 -3.38 -24.27
N ASN A 24 4.47 -2.80 -25.35
CA ASN A 24 4.71 -1.35 -25.47
C ASN A 24 3.39 -0.55 -25.49
N VAL A 25 2.35 -1.06 -26.15
CA VAL A 25 1.02 -0.41 -26.19
C VAL A 25 0.40 -0.43 -24.79
N TRP A 26 0.51 -1.55 -24.07
CA TRP A 26 0.04 -1.63 -22.69
C TRP A 26 0.82 -0.75 -21.73
N ASN A 27 2.14 -0.61 -21.92
CA ASN A 27 2.91 0.35 -21.13
C ASN A 27 2.40 1.78 -21.32
N LEU A 28 2.13 2.17 -22.57
CA LEU A 28 1.54 3.48 -22.88
C LEU A 28 0.18 3.65 -22.21
N ILE A 29 -0.71 2.65 -22.30
CA ILE A 29 -2.01 2.68 -21.62
C ILE A 29 -1.83 2.85 -20.11
N PHE A 30 -0.89 2.14 -19.50
CA PHE A 30 -0.61 2.22 -18.07
C PHE A 30 -0.03 3.57 -17.65
N ASP A 31 0.67 4.29 -18.54
CA ASP A 31 1.19 5.64 -18.27
C ASP A 31 0.06 6.66 -18.11
N TYR A 32 -1.07 6.47 -18.79
CA TYR A 32 -2.26 7.32 -18.68
C TYR A 32 -3.36 6.74 -17.77
N SER A 33 -3.05 5.66 -17.05
CA SER A 33 -4.01 4.99 -16.16
C SER A 33 -3.69 5.26 -14.71
N SER A 34 -4.72 5.27 -13.88
CA SER A 34 -4.56 5.35 -12.42
C SER A 34 -3.69 4.20 -11.90
N PRO A 35 -2.67 4.47 -11.05
CA PRO A 35 -1.83 3.43 -10.48
C PRO A 35 -2.64 2.39 -9.69
N PHE A 36 -3.77 2.80 -9.12
CA PHE A 36 -4.66 1.90 -8.41
C PHE A 36 -5.36 0.90 -9.34
N ASP A 37 -5.73 1.33 -10.54
CA ASP A 37 -6.39 0.47 -11.52
C ASP A 37 -5.39 -0.47 -12.19
N VAL A 38 -4.17 -0.01 -12.48
CA VAL A 38 -3.08 -0.87 -12.97
C VAL A 38 -2.82 -2.03 -11.99
N ILE A 39 -2.80 -1.78 -10.67
CA ILE A 39 -2.67 -2.82 -9.64
C ILE A 39 -3.88 -3.78 -9.63
N LYS A 40 -5.10 -3.30 -9.90
CA LYS A 40 -6.27 -4.19 -10.02
C LYS A 40 -6.16 -5.06 -11.27
N TRP A 41 -5.78 -4.48 -12.40
CA TRP A 41 -5.64 -5.15 -13.68
C TRP A 41 -4.58 -6.25 -13.67
N ARG A 42 -3.53 -6.08 -12.86
CA ARG A 42 -2.55 -7.13 -12.56
C ARG A 42 -3.19 -8.46 -12.11
N ARG A 43 -4.36 -8.44 -11.46
CA ARG A 43 -5.02 -9.67 -10.95
C ARG A 43 -5.82 -10.41 -12.02
N VAL A 44 -6.23 -9.73 -13.10
CA VAL A 44 -7.14 -10.29 -14.10
C VAL A 44 -6.42 -10.90 -15.31
N ASN A 45 -5.21 -10.45 -15.62
CA ASN A 45 -4.47 -10.90 -16.79
C ASN A 45 -2.98 -11.14 -16.48
N LYS A 46 -2.43 -12.27 -16.93
CA LYS A 46 -1.02 -12.64 -16.77
C LYS A 46 -0.06 -11.69 -17.50
N GLN A 47 -0.46 -11.18 -18.67
CA GLN A 47 0.28 -10.15 -19.40
C GLN A 47 0.36 -8.86 -18.58
N PHE A 48 -0.77 -8.38 -18.05
CA PHE A 48 -0.79 -7.17 -17.21
C PHE A 48 0.06 -7.34 -15.96
N LYS A 49 0.02 -8.54 -15.34
CA LYS A 49 0.90 -8.87 -14.24
C LYS A 49 2.37 -8.77 -14.61
N ARG A 50 2.79 -9.36 -15.73
CA ARG A 50 4.18 -9.32 -16.20
C ARG A 50 4.64 -7.88 -16.43
N ILE A 51 3.84 -7.08 -17.14
CA ILE A 51 4.15 -5.69 -17.47
C ILE A 51 4.23 -4.85 -16.18
N ASN A 52 3.22 -4.94 -15.32
CA ASN A 52 3.22 -4.20 -14.05
C ASN A 52 4.37 -4.63 -13.13
N ASP A 53 4.65 -5.93 -12.99
CA ASP A 53 5.77 -6.41 -12.18
C ASP A 53 7.13 -5.91 -12.72
N SER A 54 7.27 -5.76 -14.05
CA SER A 54 8.45 -5.13 -14.66
C SER A 54 8.51 -3.62 -14.40
N ARG A 55 7.38 -2.91 -14.39
CA ARG A 55 7.32 -1.48 -14.02
C ARG A 55 7.71 -1.27 -12.56
N VAL A 56 7.11 -2.02 -11.63
CA VAL A 56 7.41 -1.92 -10.19
C VAL A 56 8.88 -2.27 -9.89
N LYS A 57 9.49 -3.19 -10.63
CA LYS A 57 10.93 -3.49 -10.52
C LYS A 57 11.85 -2.35 -10.97
N ARG A 58 11.35 -1.43 -11.81
CA ARG A 58 12.10 -0.27 -12.31
C ARG A 58 11.92 0.99 -11.46
N THR A 59 11.03 0.94 -10.46
CA THR A 59 10.82 2.05 -9.52
C THR A 59 12.10 2.30 -8.73
N LEU A 60 12.64 3.51 -8.81
CA LEU A 60 13.82 3.94 -8.05
C LEU A 60 13.42 4.69 -6.79
N TYR A 61 12.42 5.57 -6.90
CA TYR A 61 11.99 6.45 -5.83
C TYR A 61 10.56 6.13 -5.42
N LEU A 62 10.33 6.00 -4.12
CA LEU A 62 9.01 5.86 -3.52
C LEU A 62 8.84 6.93 -2.45
N ASP A 63 7.94 7.88 -2.69
CA ASP A 63 7.63 8.95 -1.76
C ASP A 63 6.26 8.68 -1.13
N VAL A 64 6.23 8.62 0.20
CA VAL A 64 5.02 8.29 0.95
C VAL A 64 4.78 9.39 1.97
N LEU A 65 3.79 10.23 1.64
CA LEU A 65 3.53 11.48 2.34
C LEU A 65 2.18 11.46 3.02
N ARG A 66 2.04 12.30 4.03
CA ARG A 66 0.83 12.51 4.78
C ARG A 66 0.53 14.01 4.82
N MET A 67 -0.52 14.39 4.11
CA MET A 67 -0.87 15.79 3.95
C MET A 67 -2.34 15.95 3.59
N ASP A 68 -2.83 17.18 3.56
CA ASP A 68 -4.15 17.46 3.02
C ASP A 68 -4.13 17.31 1.48
N ILE A 69 -4.48 16.11 1.00
CA ILE A 69 -4.53 15.81 -0.44
C ILE A 69 -5.57 16.64 -1.21
N THR A 70 -6.46 17.37 -0.53
CA THR A 70 -7.43 18.25 -1.21
C THR A 70 -6.78 19.50 -1.78
N GLN A 71 -5.58 19.85 -1.30
CA GLN A 71 -4.75 20.92 -1.85
C GLN A 71 -4.12 20.54 -3.20
N ILE A 72 -3.92 19.24 -3.44
CA ILE A 72 -3.39 18.73 -4.72
C ILE A 72 -4.56 18.45 -5.68
N LEU A 73 -5.52 17.63 -5.22
CA LEU A 73 -6.65 17.21 -6.04
C LEU A 73 -7.96 17.43 -5.29
N PRO A 74 -8.82 18.39 -5.72
CA PRO A 74 -10.07 18.73 -5.04
C PRO A 74 -10.97 17.51 -4.80
N LYS A 75 -11.79 17.59 -3.74
CA LYS A 75 -12.77 16.53 -3.45
C LYS A 75 -13.73 16.38 -4.63
N GLY A 76 -14.02 15.13 -5.00
CA GLY A 76 -14.91 14.80 -6.12
C GLY A 76 -14.21 14.63 -7.47
N VAL A 77 -12.96 15.09 -7.61
CA VAL A 77 -12.14 14.84 -8.80
C VAL A 77 -11.37 13.54 -8.62
N MET A 78 -11.52 12.62 -9.59
CA MET A 78 -10.90 11.28 -9.55
C MET A 78 -9.47 11.28 -10.09
N GLY A 79 -9.13 12.23 -10.94
CA GLY A 79 -7.77 12.49 -11.39
C GLY A 79 -7.72 13.64 -12.37
N ASP A 80 -6.54 14.23 -12.53
CA ASP A 80 -6.25 15.33 -13.45
C ASP A 80 -5.30 14.94 -14.59
N GLY A 81 -4.88 13.66 -14.63
CA GLY A 81 -3.92 13.12 -15.60
C GLY A 81 -2.58 12.76 -14.95
N ASP A 82 -2.19 13.49 -13.91
CA ASP A 82 -0.94 13.25 -13.18
C ASP A 82 -1.21 12.60 -11.82
N PHE A 83 -2.18 13.13 -11.08
CA PHE A 83 -2.60 12.64 -9.79
C PHE A 83 -3.93 11.91 -9.91
N PHE A 84 -4.03 10.77 -9.23
CA PHE A 84 -5.24 9.95 -9.22
C PHE A 84 -5.67 9.71 -7.79
N ARG A 85 -6.97 9.88 -7.51
CA ARG A 85 -7.58 9.57 -6.23
C ARG A 85 -7.99 8.11 -6.18
N HIS A 86 -7.76 7.46 -5.05
CA HIS A 86 -8.25 6.10 -4.84
C HIS A 86 -9.78 6.10 -4.71
N PRO A 87 -10.51 5.21 -5.41
CA PRO A 87 -11.98 5.30 -5.50
C PRO A 87 -12.74 5.05 -4.20
N THR A 88 -12.10 4.46 -3.19
CA THR A 88 -12.75 4.13 -1.91
C THR A 88 -11.97 4.61 -0.69
N CYS A 89 -10.88 5.36 -0.89
CA CYS A 89 -9.99 5.81 0.18
C CYS A 89 -9.47 7.20 -0.12
N ASN A 90 -9.16 7.94 0.94
CA ASN A 90 -8.48 9.21 0.90
C ASN A 90 -6.98 9.03 0.69
N LEU A 91 -6.64 8.34 -0.39
CA LEU A 91 -5.28 8.16 -0.89
C LEU A 91 -5.18 8.79 -2.28
N LEU A 92 -4.07 9.44 -2.52
CA LEU A 92 -3.67 9.97 -3.81
C LEU A 92 -2.45 9.21 -4.29
N GLY A 93 -2.41 8.90 -5.58
CA GLY A 93 -1.29 8.23 -6.21
C GLY A 93 -0.86 8.99 -7.44
N HIS A 94 0.45 9.15 -7.60
CA HIS A 94 1.08 9.60 -8.83
C HIS A 94 2.17 8.61 -9.18
N HIS A 95 2.19 8.10 -10.42
CA HIS A 95 3.13 7.08 -10.84
C HIS A 95 3.79 7.51 -12.15
N GLU A 96 5.05 7.87 -12.06
CA GLU A 96 5.89 8.17 -13.20
C GLU A 96 6.67 6.93 -13.65
N TYR A 97 7.60 7.10 -14.59
CA TYR A 97 8.38 5.99 -15.12
C TYR A 97 9.30 5.32 -14.07
N ARG A 98 9.87 6.10 -13.15
CA ARG A 98 10.81 5.62 -12.10
C ARG A 98 10.48 6.12 -10.69
N SER A 99 9.48 6.96 -10.53
CA SER A 99 9.05 7.51 -9.26
C SER A 99 7.60 7.10 -8.99
N LEU A 100 7.27 6.85 -7.73
CA LEU A 100 5.90 6.66 -7.28
C LEU A 100 5.70 7.52 -6.04
N LEU A 101 4.66 8.35 -6.07
CA LEU A 101 4.22 9.11 -4.92
C LEU A 101 2.87 8.58 -4.44
N LEU A 102 2.79 8.29 -3.14
CA LEU A 102 1.58 7.89 -2.44
C LEU A 102 1.33 8.89 -1.32
N ALA A 103 0.27 9.70 -1.45
CA ALA A 103 -0.12 10.64 -0.41
C ALA A 103 -1.37 10.15 0.31
N ALA A 104 -1.31 9.99 1.63
CA ALA A 104 -2.45 9.76 2.48
C ALA A 104 -3.00 11.10 2.99
N HIS A 105 -4.33 11.24 3.02
CA HIS A 105 -4.95 12.41 3.60
C HIS A 105 -4.61 12.53 5.10
N ALA A 106 -4.46 13.76 5.60
CA ALA A 106 -4.20 14.02 7.01
C ALA A 106 -5.22 13.29 7.92
N GLN A 107 -6.50 13.32 7.57
CA GLN A 107 -7.55 12.58 8.27
C GLN A 107 -7.76 11.17 7.69
N TRP A 108 -6.76 10.30 7.78
CA TRP A 108 -6.85 8.89 7.35
C TRP A 108 -7.49 7.98 8.41
N THR A 109 -8.25 6.99 7.97
CA THR A 109 -8.82 5.95 8.85
C THR A 109 -7.88 4.75 8.99
N ALA A 110 -8.10 3.90 10.00
CA ALA A 110 -7.34 2.66 10.16
C ALA A 110 -7.40 1.73 8.92
N LYS A 111 -8.54 1.71 8.23
CA LYS A 111 -8.71 0.98 6.96
C LYS A 111 -7.82 1.52 5.84
N GLU A 112 -7.66 2.84 5.79
CA GLU A 112 -6.82 3.51 4.80
C GLU A 112 -5.36 3.34 5.11
N ALA A 113 -4.97 3.46 6.38
CA ALA A 113 -3.62 3.14 6.86
C ALA A 113 -3.23 1.69 6.52
N ALA A 114 -4.12 0.72 6.74
CA ALA A 114 -3.87 -0.68 6.35
C ALA A 114 -3.64 -0.87 4.85
N LYS A 115 -4.38 -0.14 4.01
CA LYS A 115 -4.20 -0.16 2.56
C LYS A 115 -2.89 0.52 2.15
N LEU A 116 -2.56 1.65 2.76
CA LEU A 116 -1.30 2.35 2.54
C LEU A 116 -0.12 1.46 2.91
N LEU A 117 -0.15 0.82 4.09
CA LEU A 117 0.89 -0.12 4.52
C LEU A 117 1.13 -1.22 3.48
N ARG A 118 0.06 -1.84 2.97
CA ARG A 118 0.16 -2.86 1.91
C ARG A 118 0.71 -2.29 0.60
N ALA A 119 0.37 -1.05 0.26
CA ALA A 119 0.92 -0.38 -0.93
C ALA A 119 2.43 -0.12 -0.75
N VAL A 120 2.85 0.39 0.40
CA VAL A 120 4.27 0.59 0.75
C VAL A 120 5.02 -0.73 0.70
N GLN A 121 4.49 -1.81 1.26
CA GLN A 121 5.10 -3.14 1.19
C GLN A 121 5.21 -3.68 -0.25
N PHE A 122 4.23 -3.38 -1.10
CA PHE A 122 4.23 -3.83 -2.49
C PHE A 122 5.25 -3.09 -3.34
N PHE A 123 5.26 -1.75 -3.28
CA PHE A 123 6.16 -0.91 -4.09
C PHE A 123 7.56 -0.79 -3.49
N GLY A 124 7.65 -0.68 -2.17
CA GLY A 124 8.91 -0.56 -1.43
C GLY A 124 9.81 -1.79 -1.54
N LYS A 125 9.29 -2.94 -1.97
CA LYS A 125 10.11 -4.15 -2.18
C LYS A 125 11.23 -3.96 -3.21
N ASN A 126 11.00 -3.17 -4.26
CA ASN A 126 11.98 -2.95 -5.33
C ASN A 126 12.45 -1.50 -5.43
N ALA A 127 11.89 -0.59 -4.64
CA ALA A 127 12.32 0.80 -4.61
C ALA A 127 13.75 0.89 -4.04
N HIS A 128 14.61 1.66 -4.69
CA HIS A 128 15.99 1.87 -4.24
C HIS A 128 16.04 2.89 -3.09
N THR A 129 15.24 3.94 -3.19
CA THR A 129 15.15 5.02 -2.20
C THR A 129 13.69 5.22 -1.84
N ILE A 130 13.42 5.21 -0.53
CA ILE A 130 12.07 5.40 0.00
C ILE A 130 12.09 6.60 0.94
N MET A 131 11.31 7.63 0.63
CA MET A 131 11.05 8.76 1.54
C MET A 131 9.68 8.54 2.19
N ILE A 132 9.62 8.56 3.51
CA ILE A 132 8.40 8.28 4.26
C ILE A 132 8.26 9.30 5.37
N ASP A 133 7.07 9.89 5.50
CA ASP A 133 6.73 10.75 6.63
C ASP A 133 6.77 10.00 7.96
N SER A 134 7.19 10.67 9.04
CA SER A 134 7.39 10.05 10.37
C SER A 134 6.19 9.22 10.83
N SER A 135 4.98 9.76 10.72
CA SER A 135 3.75 9.06 11.15
C SER A 135 3.45 7.80 10.32
N ILE A 136 3.87 7.76 9.06
CA ILE A 136 3.74 6.57 8.20
C ILE A 136 4.86 5.58 8.50
N ALA A 137 6.08 6.06 8.80
CA ALA A 137 7.17 5.20 9.22
C ALA A 137 6.83 4.47 10.53
N GLU A 138 6.24 5.17 11.50
CA GLU A 138 5.71 4.59 12.73
C GLU A 138 4.63 3.53 12.45
N LEU A 139 3.69 3.81 11.55
CA LEU A 139 2.70 2.84 11.09
C LEU A 139 3.37 1.60 10.49
N CYS A 140 4.42 1.76 9.68
CA CYS A 140 5.15 0.65 9.10
C CYS A 140 5.81 -0.22 10.17
N VAL A 141 6.45 0.39 11.17
CA VAL A 141 7.03 -0.34 12.31
C VAL A 141 5.95 -1.05 13.10
N ALA A 142 4.88 -0.35 13.45
CA ALA A 142 3.76 -0.94 14.18
C ALA A 142 3.10 -2.09 13.42
N GLY A 143 2.96 -1.98 12.09
CA GLY A 143 2.42 -3.06 11.25
C GLY A 143 3.34 -4.28 11.14
N GLN A 144 4.62 -4.17 11.49
CA GLN A 144 5.54 -5.30 11.64
C GLN A 144 5.55 -5.86 13.06
N CYS A 145 5.37 -5.01 14.08
CA CYS A 145 5.44 -5.37 15.49
C CYS A 145 4.10 -5.86 16.06
N THR A 146 2.97 -5.42 15.51
CA THR A 146 1.63 -5.69 16.01
C THR A 146 0.80 -6.38 14.93
N THR A 147 -0.06 -7.30 15.34
CA THR A 147 -1.01 -7.96 14.44
C THR A 147 -2.22 -7.09 14.10
N ASP A 148 -2.42 -5.95 14.80
CA ASP A 148 -3.66 -5.17 14.70
C ASP A 148 -3.40 -3.65 14.61
N ILE A 149 -3.58 -3.10 13.40
CA ILE A 149 -3.48 -1.65 13.11
C ILE A 149 -4.43 -0.79 13.97
N PRO A 150 -5.69 -1.21 14.22
CA PRO A 150 -6.56 -0.57 15.20
C PRO A 150 -5.91 -0.34 16.58
N ALA A 151 -5.15 -1.30 17.11
CA ALA A 151 -4.46 -1.13 18.39
C ALA A 151 -3.39 -0.03 18.34
N TRP A 152 -2.69 0.11 17.21
CA TRP A 152 -1.75 1.23 17.00
C TRP A 152 -2.47 2.58 16.95
N PHE A 153 -3.64 2.68 16.32
CA PHE A 153 -4.44 3.91 16.34
C PHE A 153 -4.90 4.26 17.76
N ALA A 154 -5.33 3.28 18.55
CA ALA A 154 -5.68 3.49 19.95
C ALA A 154 -4.48 3.99 20.76
N PHE A 155 -3.28 3.44 20.51
CA PHE A 155 -2.03 3.92 21.11
C PHE A 155 -1.72 5.38 20.72
N GLN A 156 -1.81 5.72 19.43
CA GLN A 156 -1.58 7.09 18.95
C GLN A 156 -2.55 8.09 19.61
N ALA A 157 -3.84 7.74 19.68
CA ALA A 157 -4.85 8.56 20.35
C ALA A 157 -4.57 8.73 21.86
N ALA A 158 -4.08 7.68 22.53
CA ALA A 158 -3.71 7.74 23.95
C ALA A 158 -2.40 8.51 24.20
N ALA A 159 -1.46 8.46 23.28
CA ALA A 159 -0.16 9.15 23.35
C ALA A 159 -0.25 10.66 23.02
N GLY A 160 -1.44 11.17 22.68
CA GLY A 160 -1.63 12.57 22.29
C GLY A 160 -1.26 12.86 20.84
N GLY A 161 -1.13 11.83 20.00
CA GLY A 161 -0.99 11.98 18.55
C GLY A 161 -2.23 12.64 17.95
N THR A 162 -2.03 13.53 16.98
CA THR A 162 -3.06 14.46 16.47
C THR A 162 -4.08 13.86 15.49
N ASP A 163 -4.26 12.53 15.45
CA ASP A 163 -4.83 11.84 14.28
C ASP A 163 -5.88 10.77 14.59
N PRO A 164 -6.82 10.51 13.66
CA PRO A 164 -8.23 10.82 13.86
C PRO A 164 -8.98 9.80 14.72
N THR A 165 -10.06 10.30 15.31
CA THR A 165 -11.09 9.56 16.03
C THR A 165 -11.47 8.26 15.32
N SER A 166 -11.27 7.13 16.02
CA SER A 166 -12.13 5.97 15.85
C SER A 166 -13.57 6.48 15.88
N GLU A 167 -14.35 6.29 14.82
CA GLU A 167 -15.79 6.61 14.91
C GLU A 167 -16.37 5.86 16.13
N PRO A 168 -17.08 6.57 17.03
CA PRO A 168 -17.63 5.97 18.23
C PRO A 168 -18.90 5.21 17.85
N GLN A 169 -18.93 3.90 18.10
CA GLN A 169 -20.19 3.24 18.42
C GLN A 169 -20.32 3.19 19.95
N ASP A 170 -21.34 3.90 20.39
CA ASP A 170 -21.90 4.03 21.74
C ASP A 170 -21.09 4.72 22.84
N GLY A 171 -21.82 5.58 23.55
CA GLY A 171 -21.31 6.50 24.55
C GLY A 171 -20.66 5.78 25.72
N SER A 172 -19.37 6.02 25.90
CA SER A 172 -18.67 5.75 27.15
C SER A 172 -17.58 6.79 27.34
N LYS A 173 -17.73 7.63 28.37
CA LYS A 173 -16.73 8.61 28.78
C LYS A 173 -15.44 7.88 29.16
N VAL A 174 -14.39 7.99 28.34
CA VAL A 174 -13.06 7.49 28.69
C VAL A 174 -12.39 8.51 29.62
N LYS A 175 -12.18 8.11 30.89
CA LYS A 175 -11.37 8.85 31.86
C LYS A 175 -9.90 8.83 31.41
N ARG A 176 -9.28 10.01 31.36
CA ARG A 176 -7.85 10.19 31.12
C ARG A 176 -7.07 9.61 32.30
N ASN A 177 -6.22 8.61 32.05
CA ASN A 177 -5.14 8.24 32.96
C ASN A 177 -3.82 8.50 32.24
N SER A 178 -2.99 9.36 32.84
CA SER A 178 -1.67 9.76 32.39
C SER A 178 -0.60 8.80 32.94
N THR A 179 0.06 8.03 32.07
CA THR A 179 1.35 7.33 32.28
C THR A 179 1.69 6.58 30.97
N CYS A 180 2.90 6.53 30.39
CA CYS A 180 4.25 7.00 30.70
C CYS A 180 5.08 7.03 29.38
N PRO A 181 6.17 7.82 29.27
CA PRO A 181 6.98 8.01 28.05
C PRO A 181 8.01 6.90 27.75
N HIS A 182 8.00 5.78 28.47
CA HIS A 182 9.13 4.82 28.47
C HIS A 182 9.16 3.84 27.28
N ILE A 183 8.04 3.64 26.57
CA ILE A 183 7.98 2.62 25.49
C ILE A 183 8.62 3.12 24.19
N LEU A 184 8.62 4.45 23.95
CA LEU A 184 9.24 5.07 22.77
C LEU A 184 10.77 4.97 22.79
N VAL A 185 11.39 5.04 23.98
CA VAL A 185 12.84 4.85 24.14
C VAL A 185 13.23 3.40 23.87
N SER A 186 12.47 2.42 24.37
CA SER A 186 12.78 0.99 24.16
C SER A 186 12.63 0.54 22.70
N LEU A 187 11.69 1.09 21.93
CA LEU A 187 11.54 0.74 20.50
C LEU A 187 12.65 1.34 19.63
N MET A 188 13.16 2.53 19.95
CA MET A 188 14.34 3.09 19.27
C MET A 188 15.64 2.36 19.65
N GLU A 189 15.77 1.87 20.89
CA GLU A 189 16.96 1.15 21.35
C GLU A 189 17.12 -0.24 20.71
N ILE A 190 16.00 -0.92 20.40
CA ILE A 190 16.00 -2.17 19.63
C ILE A 190 16.53 -1.92 18.21
N TYR A 191 16.21 -0.77 17.60
CA TYR A 191 16.68 -0.42 16.25
C TYR A 191 18.16 0.00 16.22
N ARG A 192 18.64 0.67 17.28
CA ARG A 192 20.05 1.07 17.41
C ARG A 192 21.00 -0.12 17.63
N ASN A 193 20.52 -1.18 18.27
CA ASN A 193 21.31 -2.41 18.47
C ASN A 193 21.20 -3.41 17.30
N GLY A 194 20.11 -3.39 16.52
CA GLY A 194 19.91 -4.28 15.37
C GLY A 194 20.76 -3.95 14.13
N THR A 195 21.25 -2.72 13.99
CA THR A 195 22.10 -2.27 12.87
C THR A 195 23.59 -2.55 13.07
N ARG A 196 24.02 -2.98 14.27
CA ARG A 196 25.44 -3.30 14.56
C ARG A 196 25.87 -4.73 14.21
N GLN A 197 24.96 -5.62 13.76
CA GLN A 197 25.29 -7.02 13.47
C GLN A 197 25.16 -7.45 11.99
N ARG A 198 25.04 -6.51 11.03
CA ARG A 198 25.01 -6.86 9.59
C ARG A 198 26.15 -6.29 8.73
N ASN A 199 27.28 -5.92 9.36
CA ASN A 199 28.52 -5.58 8.64
C ASN A 199 29.67 -6.53 9.03
N VAL A 200 29.41 -7.84 8.99
CA VAL A 200 30.46 -8.87 8.96
C VAL A 200 30.01 -9.93 7.97
N PHE A 201 30.11 -9.63 6.67
CA PHE A 201 30.25 -10.58 5.56
C PHE A 201 30.43 -9.74 4.29
N HIS A 202 31.65 -9.25 4.11
CA HIS A 202 32.39 -9.23 2.85
C HIS A 202 33.84 -8.89 3.17
#